data_AF-A0A965Y8T5-F1
#
_entry.id   AF-A0A965Y8T5-F1
#
_cell.length_a   1.000
_cell.length_b   1.000
_cell.length_c   1.000
_cell.angle_alpha   90.00
_cell.angle_beta   90.00
_cell.angle_gamma   90.00
#
_symmetry.space_group_name_H-M   'P 1'
#
loop_
_entity.id
_entity.type
_entity.pdbx_description
1 polymer ?
#
loop_
_entity_poly.entity_id
_entity_poly.type
_entity_poly.pdbx_seq_one_letter_code
_entity_poly.pdbx_strand_id
1 'polypeptide(L)'
;MKKSTVYHLGIFLIFLMGGCAFFPKPNPSLNIEKLSPGDIAKVQALVAKLEPFIQAKKEKGELPALTFKELASPLVPDEKRFLKAFRELPAGPVGVRIPFRGFSQGCKNLVRLEGQKIRVRGLEKEIPPQFLSPHIYAAYQFMMQAMQRDIGKRLLVESAYRSSAYQLYLFVYYLSNHDYSIRETAKWVALPGYS
;
A
#
# COMPACT_ATOMS: atom_id res chain seq x y z
N MET A 1 -15.11 -73.66 -45.02
CA MET A 1 -16.23 -73.20 -44.18
C MET A 1 -15.69 -72.47 -42.96
N LYS A 2 -16.17 -71.23 -42.75
CA LYS A 2 -16.22 -70.42 -41.51
C LYS A 2 -14.93 -70.07 -40.73
N LYS A 3 -14.56 -68.79 -40.90
CA LYS A 3 -14.08 -67.75 -39.95
C LYS A 3 -13.97 -68.13 -38.46
N SER A 4 -12.91 -67.63 -37.79
CA SER A 4 -13.05 -66.52 -36.83
C SER A 4 -11.71 -66.01 -36.30
N THR A 5 -11.40 -64.76 -36.63
CA THR A 5 -10.35 -63.94 -36.05
C THR A 5 -10.88 -63.33 -34.75
N VAL A 6 -10.20 -63.59 -33.63
CA VAL A 6 -10.52 -62.98 -32.32
C VAL A 6 -9.84 -61.63 -32.25
N TYR A 7 -10.62 -60.55 -32.19
CA TYR A 7 -10.13 -59.21 -31.89
C TYR A 7 -10.19 -59.00 -30.37
N HIS A 8 -9.04 -58.78 -29.73
CA HIS A 8 -8.99 -58.24 -28.37
C HIS A 8 -9.31 -56.74 -28.43
N LEU A 9 -10.52 -56.37 -28.01
CA LEU A 9 -10.93 -55.00 -27.80
C LEU A 9 -10.50 -54.59 -26.37
N GLY A 10 -9.36 -53.92 -26.24
CA GLY A 10 -8.95 -53.27 -25.01
C GLY A 10 -9.83 -52.04 -24.76
N ILE A 11 -10.65 -52.07 -23.71
CA ILE A 11 -11.39 -50.91 -23.22
C ILE A 11 -10.45 -50.10 -22.31
N PHE A 12 -9.90 -49.00 -22.84
CA PHE A 12 -9.23 -47.99 -22.04
C PHE A 12 -10.29 -47.02 -21.49
N LEU A 13 -10.63 -47.16 -20.21
CA LEU A 13 -11.50 -46.22 -19.51
C LEU A 13 -10.68 -44.96 -19.19
N ILE A 14 -10.81 -43.91 -20.01
CA ILE A 14 -10.24 -42.60 -19.69
C ILE A 14 -11.19 -41.91 -18.71
N PHE A 15 -10.80 -41.92 -17.42
CA PHE A 15 -11.38 -41.05 -16.41
C PHE A 15 -10.96 -39.60 -16.71
N LEU A 16 -11.83 -38.86 -17.41
CA LEU A 16 -11.76 -37.40 -17.46
C LEU A 16 -12.15 -36.87 -16.08
N MET A 17 -11.17 -36.77 -15.18
CA MET A 17 -11.30 -35.94 -13.99
C MET A 17 -11.53 -34.49 -14.46
N GLY A 18 -12.78 -34.04 -14.36
CA GLY A 18 -13.17 -32.65 -14.52
C GLY A 18 -12.51 -31.79 -13.46
N GLY A 19 -11.26 -31.42 -13.70
CA GLY A 19 -10.60 -30.36 -12.97
C GLY A 19 -11.33 -29.06 -13.30
N CYS A 20 -12.14 -28.56 -12.38
CA CYS A 20 -12.58 -27.17 -12.39
C CYS A 20 -11.32 -26.31 -12.44
N ALA A 21 -10.96 -25.85 -13.62
CA ALA A 21 -9.90 -24.88 -13.80
C ALA A 21 -10.29 -23.63 -13.00
N PHE A 22 -9.64 -23.44 -11.85
CA PHE A 22 -9.70 -22.20 -11.10
C PHE A 22 -9.02 -21.12 -11.92
N PHE A 23 -9.73 -20.55 -12.89
CA PHE A 23 -9.27 -19.35 -13.56
C PHE A 23 -9.28 -18.21 -12.54
N PRO A 24 -8.13 -17.59 -12.24
CA PRO A 24 -8.10 -16.46 -11.33
C PRO A 24 -8.96 -15.34 -11.93
N LYS A 25 -9.93 -14.83 -11.15
CA LYS A 25 -10.72 -13.66 -11.56
C LYS A 25 -9.75 -12.50 -11.87
N PRO A 26 -9.91 -11.81 -13.02
CA PRO A 26 -9.08 -10.65 -13.33
C PRO A 26 -9.25 -9.58 -12.26
N ASN A 27 -8.22 -8.74 -12.08
CA ASN A 27 -8.33 -7.59 -11.21
C ASN A 27 -9.46 -6.67 -11.69
N PRO A 28 -10.20 -6.02 -10.78
CA PRO A 28 -11.22 -5.05 -11.17
C PRO A 28 -10.58 -3.89 -11.94
N SER A 29 -11.21 -3.48 -13.04
CA SER A 29 -10.84 -2.27 -13.77
C SER A 29 -11.37 -1.06 -13.00
N LEU A 30 -10.47 -0.18 -12.55
CA LEU A 30 -10.82 1.04 -11.82
C LEU A 30 -10.95 2.21 -12.79
N ASN A 31 -12.03 2.97 -12.68
CA ASN A 31 -12.15 4.24 -13.40
C ASN A 31 -11.23 5.28 -12.75
N ILE A 32 -10.22 5.72 -13.50
CA ILE A 32 -9.17 6.63 -13.04
C ILE A 32 -9.71 8.05 -12.77
N GLU A 33 -10.70 8.49 -13.53
CA GLU A 33 -11.26 9.83 -13.37
C GLU A 33 -12.14 9.92 -12.12
N LYS A 34 -12.98 8.90 -11.91
CA LYS A 34 -13.86 8.82 -10.74
C LYS A 34 -14.33 7.39 -10.52
N LEU A 35 -14.17 6.89 -9.29
CA LEU A 35 -14.69 5.57 -8.93
C LEU A 35 -16.22 5.50 -9.08
N SER A 36 -16.70 4.32 -9.45
CA SER A 36 -18.14 4.03 -9.47
C SER A 36 -18.71 4.07 -8.06
N PRO A 37 -20.02 4.31 -7.86
CA PRO A 37 -20.64 4.27 -6.52
C PRO A 37 -20.38 2.94 -5.79
N GLY A 38 -20.36 1.82 -6.52
CA GLY A 38 -20.03 0.51 -5.95
C GLY A 38 -18.58 0.39 -5.50
N ASP A 39 -17.62 0.94 -6.25
CA ASP A 39 -16.20 0.94 -5.86
C ASP A 39 -15.91 1.93 -4.74
N ILE A 40 -16.63 3.06 -4.68
CA ILE A 40 -16.61 3.99 -3.54
C ILE A 40 -17.03 3.26 -2.26
N ALA A 41 -18.15 2.53 -2.28
CA ALA A 41 -18.59 1.75 -1.13
C ALA A 41 -17.55 0.69 -0.71
N LYS A 42 -16.88 0.05 -1.67
CA LYS A 42 -15.77 -0.88 -1.38
C LYS A 42 -14.57 -0.18 -0.76
N VAL A 43 -14.18 1.01 -1.25
CA VAL A 43 -13.10 1.82 -0.66
C VAL A 43 -13.43 2.17 0.78
N GLN A 44 -14.65 2.64 1.05
CA GLN A 44 -15.10 2.99 2.40
C GLN A 44 -15.03 1.79 3.35
N ALA A 45 -15.57 0.65 2.93
CA ALA A 45 -15.51 -0.59 3.72
C ALA A 45 -14.07 -1.07 3.95
N LEU A 46 -13.22 -0.97 2.93
CA LEU A 46 -11.81 -1.33 2.99
C LEU A 46 -11.05 -0.45 3.98
N VAL A 47 -11.25 0.88 3.92
CA VAL A 47 -10.62 1.84 4.84
C VAL A 47 -11.08 1.60 6.27
N ALA A 48 -12.39 1.45 6.51
CA ALA A 48 -12.95 1.20 7.84
C ALA A 48 -12.37 -0.07 8.49
N LYS A 49 -12.05 -1.10 7.68
CA LYS A 49 -11.43 -2.33 8.17
C LYS A 49 -9.92 -2.18 8.42
N LEU A 50 -9.21 -1.43 7.58
CA LEU A 50 -7.76 -1.27 7.69
C LEU A 50 -7.34 -0.23 8.72
N GLU A 51 -8.13 0.81 8.97
CA GLU A 51 -7.77 1.92 9.85
C GLU A 51 -7.43 1.47 11.29
N PRO A 52 -8.22 0.62 11.98
CA PRO A 52 -7.84 0.12 13.29
C PRO A 52 -6.52 -0.68 13.28
N PHE A 53 -6.27 -1.46 12.22
CA PHE A 53 -5.03 -2.23 12.05
C PHE A 53 -3.82 -1.31 11.86
N ILE A 54 -3.96 -0.26 11.06
CA ILE A 54 -2.93 0.76 10.83
C ILE A 54 -2.64 1.53 12.12
N GLN A 55 -3.68 1.93 12.85
CA GLN A 55 -3.54 2.66 14.10
C GLN A 55 -2.81 1.83 15.17
N ALA A 56 -3.15 0.54 15.31
CA ALA A 56 -2.46 -0.36 16.22
C ALA A 56 -0.96 -0.52 15.88
N LYS A 57 -0.62 -0.61 14.59
CA LYS A 57 0.80 -0.63 14.16
C LYS A 57 1.50 0.71 14.37
N LYS A 58 0.79 1.83 14.23
CA LYS A 58 1.32 3.18 14.50
C LYS A 58 1.73 3.33 15.95
N GLU A 59 0.86 2.94 16.87
CA GLU A 59 1.09 3.02 18.32
C GLU A 59 2.28 2.16 18.75
N LYS A 60 2.49 1.02 18.10
CA LYS A 60 3.66 0.15 18.32
C LYS A 60 4.93 0.62 17.60
N GLY A 61 4.85 1.64 16.74
CA GLY A 61 5.98 2.09 15.92
C GLY A 61 6.37 1.11 14.81
N GLU A 62 5.46 0.25 14.36
CA GLU A 62 5.71 -0.83 13.40
C GLU A 62 5.35 -0.47 11.95
N LEU A 63 4.70 0.67 11.71
CA LEU A 63 4.30 1.09 10.35
C LEU A 63 5.45 1.12 9.34
N PRO A 64 6.69 1.54 9.68
CA PRO A 64 7.81 1.48 8.74
C PRO A 64 8.09 0.07 8.20
N ALA A 65 7.83 -0.97 8.99
CA ALA A 65 8.07 -2.35 8.60
C ALA A 65 6.89 -2.99 7.88
N LEU A 66 5.76 -2.28 7.75
CA LEU A 66 4.53 -2.85 7.18
C LEU A 66 4.76 -3.36 5.76
N THR A 67 4.46 -4.64 5.54
CA THR A 67 4.52 -5.29 4.23
C THR A 67 3.15 -5.34 3.55
N PHE A 68 3.11 -5.57 2.23
CA PHE A 68 1.84 -5.76 1.51
C PHE A 68 1.07 -6.99 2.02
N LYS A 69 1.77 -8.05 2.44
CA LYS A 69 1.16 -9.27 2.98
C LYS A 69 0.44 -8.97 4.29
N GLU A 70 1.08 -8.22 5.19
CA GLU A 70 0.47 -7.78 6.44
C GLU A 70 -0.70 -6.82 6.21
N LEU A 71 -0.55 -5.82 5.32
CA LEU A 71 -1.64 -4.91 5.00
C LEU A 71 -2.87 -5.67 4.48
N ALA A 72 -2.66 -6.71 3.68
CA ALA A 72 -3.72 -7.54 3.14
C ALA A 72 -4.27 -8.57 4.14
N SER A 73 -3.62 -8.84 5.28
CA SER A 73 -4.01 -9.96 6.15
C SER A 73 -5.42 -9.87 6.74
N PRO A 74 -5.96 -8.69 7.11
CA PRO A 74 -7.33 -8.59 7.64
C PRO A 74 -8.41 -8.77 6.58
N LEU A 75 -8.03 -8.80 5.30
CA LEU A 75 -8.96 -8.70 4.17
C LEU A 75 -9.42 -10.07 3.65
N VAL A 76 -10.67 -10.13 3.19
CA VAL A 76 -11.18 -11.32 2.48
C VAL A 76 -10.65 -11.34 1.03
N PRO A 77 -10.71 -12.47 0.30
CA PRO A 77 -10.11 -12.58 -1.04
C PRO A 77 -10.53 -11.50 -2.03
N ASP A 78 -11.79 -11.08 -2.00
CA ASP A 78 -12.32 -10.05 -2.92
C ASP A 78 -11.76 -8.66 -2.61
N GLU A 79 -11.66 -8.31 -1.32
CA GLU A 79 -11.03 -7.07 -0.85
C GLU A 79 -9.54 -7.04 -1.16
N LYS A 80 -8.84 -8.18 -1.02
CA LYS A 80 -7.42 -8.32 -1.40
C LYS A 80 -7.22 -8.02 -2.88
N ARG A 81 -8.09 -8.57 -3.75
CA ARG A 81 -8.03 -8.28 -5.19
C ARG A 81 -8.32 -6.81 -5.49
N PHE A 82 -9.28 -6.21 -4.78
CA PHE A 82 -9.60 -4.79 -4.94
C PHE A 82 -8.45 -3.88 -4.52
N LEU A 83 -7.84 -4.10 -3.35
CA LEU A 83 -6.65 -3.38 -2.89
C LEU A 83 -5.46 -3.56 -3.85
N LYS A 84 -5.27 -4.78 -4.38
CA LYS A 84 -4.24 -5.08 -5.38
C LYS A 84 -4.43 -4.28 -6.67
N ALA A 85 -5.67 -4.02 -7.10
CA ALA A 85 -5.93 -3.20 -8.28
C ALA A 85 -5.38 -1.77 -8.14
N PHE A 86 -5.46 -1.16 -6.95
CA PHE A 86 -4.83 0.14 -6.68
C PHE A 86 -3.30 0.08 -6.73
N ARG A 87 -2.71 -0.99 -6.19
CA ARG A 87 -1.25 -1.20 -6.24
C ARG A 87 -0.72 -1.30 -7.67
N GLU A 88 -1.53 -1.84 -8.57
CA GLU A 88 -1.17 -2.14 -9.95
C GLU A 88 -1.67 -1.06 -10.94
N LEU A 89 -2.09 0.09 -10.44
CA LEU A 89 -2.46 1.23 -11.26
C LEU A 89 -1.28 1.65 -12.16
N PRO A 90 -1.51 1.81 -13.47
CA PRO A 90 -0.46 2.26 -14.37
C PRO A 90 -0.18 3.75 -14.14
N ALA A 91 1.07 4.09 -13.84
CA ALA A 91 1.48 5.45 -13.48
C ALA A 91 1.14 6.50 -14.55
N GLY A 92 1.44 6.21 -15.83
CA GLY A 92 1.19 7.12 -16.94
C GLY A 92 -0.27 7.54 -17.08
N PRO A 93 -1.22 6.59 -17.26
CA PRO A 93 -2.66 6.89 -17.32
C PRO A 93 -3.20 7.64 -16.10
N VAL A 94 -2.67 7.38 -14.90
CA VAL A 94 -3.05 8.09 -13.66
C VAL A 94 -2.45 9.50 -13.59
N GLY A 95 -1.43 9.81 -14.39
CA GLY A 95 -0.78 11.13 -14.46
C GLY A 95 0.49 11.27 -13.61
N VAL A 96 1.02 10.16 -13.10
CA VAL A 96 2.30 10.13 -12.37
C VAL A 96 3.46 10.26 -13.35
N ARG A 97 4.31 11.27 -13.15
CA ARG A 97 5.47 11.58 -14.02
C ARG A 97 6.83 11.37 -13.36
N ILE A 98 6.84 11.13 -12.04
CA ILE A 98 8.07 10.88 -11.29
C ILE A 98 8.55 9.43 -11.52
N PRO A 99 9.87 9.17 -11.45
CA PRO A 99 10.41 7.84 -11.68
C PRO A 99 9.98 6.87 -10.58
N PHE A 100 9.77 5.62 -10.98
CA PHE A 100 9.57 4.52 -10.04
C PHE A 100 10.86 4.27 -9.24
N ARG A 101 10.74 4.17 -7.92
CA ARG A 101 11.87 4.00 -6.98
C ARG A 101 11.96 2.59 -6.41
N GLY A 102 11.06 1.69 -6.82
CA GLY A 102 10.97 0.34 -6.27
C GLY A 102 10.05 0.28 -5.05
N PHE A 103 9.62 -0.94 -4.71
CA PHE A 103 8.81 -1.15 -3.52
C PHE A 103 9.69 -1.33 -2.28
N SER A 104 9.58 -0.41 -1.33
CA SER A 104 10.16 -0.55 0.01
C SER A 104 9.37 -1.59 0.82
N GLN A 105 10.06 -2.65 1.26
CA GLN A 105 9.48 -3.75 2.06
C GLN A 105 9.88 -3.67 3.55
N GLY A 106 10.06 -2.45 4.07
CA GLY A 106 10.58 -2.23 5.42
C GLY A 106 12.08 -2.03 5.40
N CYS A 107 12.51 -0.79 5.70
CA CYS A 107 13.91 -0.46 5.82
C CYS A 107 14.42 -0.90 7.18
N LYS A 108 15.53 -1.64 7.20
CA LYS A 108 16.23 -2.02 8.42
C LYS A 108 17.10 -0.86 8.89
N ASN A 109 17.33 -0.77 10.20
CA ASN A 109 18.22 0.20 10.82
C ASN A 109 17.77 1.67 10.68
N LEU A 110 16.47 1.91 10.68
CA LEU A 110 15.94 3.28 10.76
C LEU A 110 16.21 3.86 12.15
N VAL A 111 16.61 5.13 12.17
CA VAL A 111 16.69 5.94 13.39
C VAL A 111 15.29 6.44 13.71
N ARG A 112 14.79 6.06 14.89
CA ARG A 112 13.49 6.50 15.41
C ARG A 112 13.62 7.88 16.04
N LEU A 113 12.75 8.80 15.65
CA LEU A 113 12.58 10.13 16.20
C LEU A 113 11.29 10.15 17.03
N GLU A 114 11.39 10.51 18.30
CA GLU A 114 10.25 10.57 19.24
C GLU A 114 10.41 11.73 20.22
N GLY A 115 9.38 12.04 21.00
CA GLY A 115 9.41 13.16 21.96
C GLY A 115 9.32 14.54 21.32
N GLN A 116 8.99 14.62 20.03
CA GLN A 116 8.86 15.89 19.31
C GLN A 116 7.56 16.56 19.68
N LYS A 117 7.61 17.77 20.27
CA LYS A 117 6.43 18.48 20.77
C LYS A 117 6.13 19.72 19.94
N ILE A 118 4.87 19.90 19.58
CA ILE A 118 4.33 21.09 18.90
C ILE A 118 3.25 21.74 19.75
N ARG A 119 3.03 23.04 19.56
CA ARG A 119 1.91 23.76 20.16
C ARG A 119 0.88 24.09 19.08
N VAL A 120 -0.30 23.50 19.17
CA VAL A 120 -1.41 23.72 18.24
C VAL A 120 -2.57 24.32 19.01
N ARG A 121 -2.96 25.55 18.66
CA ARG A 121 -4.05 26.30 19.33
C ARG A 121 -3.86 26.34 20.87
N GLY A 122 -2.64 26.59 21.31
CA GLY A 122 -2.30 26.68 22.73
C GLY A 122 -2.05 25.35 23.44
N LEU A 123 -2.43 24.21 22.84
CA LEU A 123 -2.24 22.87 23.42
C LEU A 123 -0.94 22.24 22.94
N GLU A 124 -0.20 21.63 23.86
CA GLU A 124 0.96 20.81 23.55
C GLU A 124 0.51 19.46 22.99
N LYS A 125 1.09 19.06 21.86
CA LYS A 125 0.86 17.76 21.22
C LYS A 125 2.20 17.16 20.84
N GLU A 126 2.34 15.85 21.04
CA GLU A 126 3.49 15.11 20.54
C GLU A 126 3.25 14.67 19.09
N ILE A 127 4.25 14.88 18.23
CA ILE A 127 4.28 14.31 16.89
C ILE A 127 4.55 12.81 17.05
N PRO A 128 3.74 11.93 16.43
CA PRO A 128 3.98 10.49 16.47
C PRO A 128 5.39 10.12 15.97
N PRO A 129 5.97 9.00 16.45
CA PRO A 129 7.31 8.60 16.07
C PRO A 129 7.53 8.59 14.56
N GLN A 130 8.62 9.23 14.13
CA GLN A 130 9.07 9.27 12.74
C GLN A 130 10.37 8.49 12.58
N PHE A 131 10.68 8.09 11.35
CA PHE A 131 11.81 7.21 11.09
C PHE A 131 12.64 7.73 9.93
N LEU A 132 13.94 7.93 10.16
CA LEU A 132 14.89 8.36 9.14
C LEU A 132 15.93 7.27 8.91
N SER A 133 16.45 7.17 7.69
CA SER A 133 17.66 6.36 7.48
C SER A 133 18.86 7.02 8.19
N PRO A 134 19.88 6.26 8.60
CA PRO A 134 21.01 6.82 9.36
C PRO A 134 21.71 7.99 8.66
N HIS A 135 21.87 7.92 7.33
CA HIS A 135 22.52 8.99 6.56
C HIS A 135 21.66 10.27 6.49
N ILE A 136 20.33 10.14 6.36
CA ILE A 136 19.43 11.29 6.39
C ILE A 136 19.35 11.87 7.80
N TYR A 137 19.36 11.03 8.84
CA TYR A 137 19.41 11.51 10.22
C TYR A 137 20.68 12.33 10.50
N ALA A 138 21.85 11.86 10.03
CA ALA A 138 23.10 12.59 10.17
C ALA A 138 23.05 13.96 9.46
N ALA A 139 22.55 14.00 8.22
CA ALA A 139 22.38 15.25 7.47
C ALA A 139 21.39 16.20 8.16
N TYR A 140 20.28 15.67 8.68
CA TYR A 140 19.31 16.42 9.46
C TYR A 140 19.95 17.05 10.70
N GLN A 141 20.74 16.30 11.48
CA GLN A 141 21.41 16.84 12.66
C GLN A 141 22.41 17.95 12.30
N PHE A 142 23.18 17.79 11.22
CA PHE A 142 24.09 18.81 10.73
C PHE A 142 23.35 20.12 10.40
N MET A 143 22.25 20.02 9.65
CA MET A 143 21.38 21.16 9.34
C MET A 143 20.80 21.80 10.62
N MET A 144 20.32 21.00 11.58
CA MET A 144 19.75 21.50 12.83
C MET A 144 20.77 22.24 13.69
N GLN A 145 22.03 21.79 13.72
CA GLN A 145 23.11 22.48 14.42
C GLN A 145 23.40 23.85 13.79
N ALA A 146 23.48 23.91 12.45
CA ALA A 146 23.66 25.17 11.74
C ALA A 146 22.49 26.14 11.99
N MET A 147 21.24 25.67 11.84
CA MET A 147 20.05 26.50 12.09
C MET A 147 19.98 27.02 13.54
N GLN A 148 20.34 26.19 14.52
CA GLN A 148 20.34 26.62 15.91
C GLN A 148 21.37 27.73 16.17
N ARG A 149 22.56 27.62 15.57
CA ARG A 149 23.60 28.64 15.69
C ARG A 149 23.21 29.92 14.97
N ASP A 150 22.68 29.81 13.76
CA ASP A 150 22.54 30.96 12.87
C ASP A 150 21.23 31.74 13.14
N ILE A 151 20.14 31.05 13.53
CA ILE A 151 18.83 31.68 13.75
C ILE A 151 18.14 31.28 15.06
N GLY A 152 18.77 30.46 15.90
CA GLY A 152 18.20 30.05 17.18
C GLY A 152 17.00 29.10 17.08
N LYS A 153 16.78 28.47 15.91
CA LYS A 153 15.62 27.61 15.64
C LYS A 153 16.02 26.21 15.22
N ARG A 154 15.09 25.28 15.41
CA ARG A 154 15.15 23.89 14.92
C ARG A 154 13.84 23.54 14.23
N LEU A 155 13.90 22.65 13.26
CA LEU A 155 12.72 22.05 12.64
C LEU A 155 12.36 20.76 13.37
N LEU A 156 11.12 20.34 13.21
CA LEU A 156 10.64 19.03 13.62
C LEU A 156 10.30 18.23 12.36
N VAL A 157 10.33 16.91 12.49
CA VAL A 157 10.00 15.99 11.42
C VAL A 157 8.57 15.51 11.65
N GLU A 158 7.65 16.00 10.81
CA GLU A 158 6.23 15.60 10.83
C GLU A 158 5.98 14.31 10.06
N SER A 159 6.71 14.10 8.95
CA SER A 159 6.60 12.91 8.11
C SER A 159 7.97 12.51 7.56
N ALA A 160 8.23 11.21 7.52
CA ALA A 160 9.52 10.66 7.12
C ALA A 160 9.35 9.36 6.32
N TYR A 161 10.20 8.35 6.59
CA TYR A 161 10.13 7.07 5.90
C TYR A 161 8.75 6.40 6.04
N ARG A 162 8.24 5.89 4.93
CA ARG A 162 7.01 5.09 4.86
C ARG A 162 7.25 3.85 4.02
N SER A 163 6.70 2.72 4.44
CA SER A 163 6.73 1.52 3.61
C SER A 163 5.81 1.68 2.40
N SER A 164 6.08 0.97 1.31
CA SER A 164 5.21 1.01 0.13
C SER A 164 3.81 0.45 0.40
N ALA A 165 3.68 -0.45 1.37
CA ALA A 165 2.38 -0.93 1.82
C ALA A 165 1.61 0.16 2.56
N TYR A 166 2.26 0.88 3.47
CA TYR A 166 1.61 2.00 4.13
C TYR A 166 1.24 3.11 3.14
N GLN A 167 2.11 3.37 2.14
CA GLN A 167 1.81 4.30 1.06
C GLN A 167 0.57 3.88 0.24
N LEU A 168 0.40 2.59 -0.04
CA LEU A 168 -0.80 2.07 -0.71
C LEU A 168 -2.06 2.32 0.13
N TYR A 169 -2.00 2.08 1.44
CA TYR A 169 -3.12 2.41 2.33
C TYR A 169 -3.43 3.91 2.29
N LEU A 170 -2.43 4.78 2.41
CA LEU A 170 -2.62 6.23 2.37
C LEU A 170 -3.24 6.69 1.04
N PHE A 171 -2.80 6.12 -0.08
CA PHE A 171 -3.40 6.42 -1.39
C PHE A 171 -4.89 6.13 -1.42
N VAL A 172 -5.30 4.96 -0.92
CA VAL A 172 -6.73 4.57 -0.85
C VAL A 172 -7.49 5.41 0.18
N TYR A 173 -6.90 5.66 1.34
CA TYR A 173 -7.48 6.45 2.43
C TYR A 173 -7.85 7.87 1.97
N TYR A 174 -6.97 8.52 1.22
CA TYR A 174 -7.16 9.90 0.78
C TYR A 174 -8.05 10.06 -0.46
N LEU A 175 -8.56 8.98 -1.06
CA LEU A 175 -9.50 9.10 -2.19
C LEU A 175 -10.74 9.94 -1.82
N SER A 176 -11.24 9.83 -0.60
CA SER A 176 -12.39 10.61 -0.12
C SER A 176 -12.14 12.11 -0.10
N ASN A 177 -10.88 12.55 0.06
CA ASN A 177 -10.51 13.96 0.03
C ASN A 177 -10.54 14.56 -1.38
N HIS A 178 -10.66 13.72 -2.40
CA HIS A 178 -10.58 14.09 -3.82
C HIS A 178 -11.75 13.51 -4.62
N ASP A 179 -12.93 13.44 -4.00
CA ASP A 179 -14.17 12.95 -4.62
C ASP A 179 -14.05 11.56 -5.27
N TYR A 180 -13.17 10.74 -4.72
CA TYR A 180 -12.80 9.40 -5.22
C TYR A 180 -12.27 9.41 -6.66
N SER A 181 -11.61 10.49 -7.07
CA SER A 181 -10.82 10.57 -8.29
C SER A 181 -9.40 10.05 -8.04
N ILE A 182 -9.01 8.98 -8.74
CA ILE A 182 -7.65 8.41 -8.67
C ILE A 182 -6.65 9.40 -9.27
N ARG A 183 -6.99 10.02 -10.41
CA ARG A 183 -6.15 11.03 -11.08
C ARG A 183 -5.89 12.22 -10.17
N GLU A 184 -6.92 12.76 -9.52
CA GLU A 184 -6.75 13.92 -8.64
C GLU A 184 -5.93 13.54 -7.41
N THR A 185 -6.23 12.39 -6.79
CA THR A 185 -5.48 11.90 -5.63
C THR A 185 -3.99 11.73 -5.93
N ALA A 186 -3.66 11.23 -7.12
CA ALA A 186 -2.27 11.02 -7.53
C ALA A 186 -1.43 12.30 -7.71
N LYS A 187 -2.05 13.48 -7.75
CA LYS A 187 -1.33 14.77 -7.70
C LYS A 187 -0.77 15.08 -6.32
N TRP A 188 -1.41 14.55 -5.27
CA TRP A 188 -1.12 14.88 -3.87
C TRP A 188 -0.54 13.70 -3.09
N VAL A 189 -0.89 12.47 -3.49
CA VAL A 189 -0.49 11.23 -2.83
C VAL A 189 0.14 10.32 -3.87
N ALA A 190 1.43 10.07 -3.73
CA ALA A 190 2.16 9.21 -4.65
C ALA A 190 1.62 7.76 -4.63
N LEU A 191 1.62 7.10 -5.79
CA LEU A 191 1.41 5.67 -5.88
C LEU A 191 2.50 4.91 -5.10
N PRO A 192 2.22 3.70 -4.58
CA PRO A 192 3.23 2.90 -3.89
C PRO A 192 4.46 2.65 -4.78
N GLY A 193 5.65 2.79 -4.21
CA GLY A 193 6.94 2.69 -4.92
C GLY A 193 7.36 3.93 -5.71
N TYR A 194 6.59 5.02 -5.65
CA TYR A 194 6.97 6.34 -6.15
C TYR A 194 7.26 7.35 -5.01
N SER A 195 6.94 7.01 -3.76
CA SER A 195 7.30 7.77 -2.55
C SER A 195 8.49 7.18 -1.83
#